data_AF-A0A246I5A0-F1
#
_entry.id   AF-A0A246I5A0-F1
#
_cell.length_a   1.000
_cell.length_b   1.000
_cell.length_c   1.000
_cell.angle_alpha   90.00
_cell.angle_beta   90.00
_cell.angle_gamma   90.00
#
_symmetry.space_group_name_H-M   'P 1'
#
loop_
_entity.id
_entity.type
_entity.pdbx_description
1 polymer ?
#
loop_
_entity_poly.entity_id
_entity_poly.type
_entity_poly.pdbx_seq_one_letter_code
_entity_poly.pdbx_strand_id
1 'polypeptide(L)'
;MMVITLLLPLAGESRAGGVIECNNCLSPSDAASASGEGWTVVVDFERAELTAFDVEHDPETRRWRAHPTPVPAQIEMAFLRILDATLSAGQAPLMLQSPHERQ
;
A
#
# COMPACT_ATOMS: atom_id res chain seq x y z
N MET A 1 -47.28 19.97 -2.84
CA MET A 1 -45.87 19.91 -3.32
C MET A 1 -45.09 19.06 -2.33
N MET A 2 -44.50 17.96 -2.78
CA MET A 2 -43.74 17.02 -1.94
C MET A 2 -42.26 17.27 -2.19
N VAL A 3 -41.53 17.69 -1.15
CA VAL A 3 -40.09 17.97 -1.22
C VAL A 3 -39.35 16.68 -0.90
N ILE A 4 -38.74 16.07 -1.90
CA ILE A 4 -37.84 14.93 -1.73
C ILE A 4 -36.46 15.51 -1.43
N THR A 5 -36.06 15.48 -0.16
CA THR A 5 -34.69 15.76 0.26
C THR A 5 -33.80 14.62 -0.19
N LEU A 6 -32.96 14.85 -1.22
CA LEU A 6 -31.86 13.95 -1.56
C LEU A 6 -30.85 13.96 -0.42
N LEU A 7 -30.83 12.92 0.39
CA LEU A 7 -29.72 12.59 1.27
C LEU A 7 -28.59 12.04 0.40
N LEU A 8 -27.71 12.92 -0.06
CA LEU A 8 -26.43 12.50 -0.64
C LEU A 8 -25.62 11.79 0.46
N PRO A 9 -25.17 10.55 0.25
CA PRO A 9 -24.28 9.91 1.20
C PRO A 9 -23.01 10.76 1.26
N LEU A 10 -22.69 11.30 2.44
CA LEU A 10 -21.35 11.81 2.71
C LEU A 10 -20.42 10.62 2.49
N ALA A 11 -19.61 10.67 1.43
CA ALA A 11 -18.52 9.72 1.27
C ALA A 11 -17.74 9.74 2.59
N GLY A 12 -17.71 8.60 3.28
CA GLY A 12 -16.93 8.45 4.50
C GLY A 12 -15.52 8.92 4.18
N GLU A 13 -14.96 9.74 5.07
CA GLU A 13 -13.58 10.21 4.93
C GLU A 13 -12.71 8.96 4.77
N SER A 14 -12.18 8.73 3.57
CA SER A 14 -11.32 7.58 3.27
C SER A 14 -10.06 7.74 4.09
N ARG A 15 -10.06 7.23 5.32
CA ARG A 15 -8.86 7.15 6.15
C ARG A 15 -7.94 6.15 5.46
N ALA A 16 -6.69 6.54 5.23
CA ALA A 16 -5.69 5.57 4.84
C ALA A 16 -5.30 4.81 6.13
N GLY A 17 -5.52 3.50 6.15
CA GLY A 17 -5.01 2.64 7.21
C GLY A 17 -3.47 2.57 7.16
N GLY A 18 -2.88 2.61 5.95
CA GLY A 18 -1.46 2.88 5.76
C GLY A 18 -0.80 2.12 4.61
N VAL A 19 0.54 2.07 4.63
CA VAL A 19 1.37 1.22 3.76
C VAL A 19 2.19 0.31 4.66
N ILE A 20 2.10 -0.99 4.43
CA ILE A 20 2.77 -2.03 5.23
C ILE A 20 3.73 -2.79 4.32
N GLU A 21 4.98 -2.93 4.75
CA GLU A 21 5.91 -3.88 4.16
C GLU A 21 5.67 -5.29 4.74
N CYS A 22 5.47 -6.28 3.88
CA CYS A 22 5.20 -7.67 4.25
C CYS A 22 5.77 -8.61 3.19
N ASN A 23 7.08 -8.81 3.23
CA ASN A 23 7.76 -9.69 2.26
C ASN A 23 7.42 -11.17 2.55
N ASN A 24 6.99 -11.91 1.52
CA ASN A 24 6.74 -13.35 1.59
C ASN A 24 5.77 -13.80 2.70
N CYS A 25 4.86 -12.93 3.13
CA CYS A 25 3.95 -13.27 4.21
C CYS A 25 2.81 -14.19 3.76
N LEU A 26 2.39 -15.07 4.67
CA LEU A 26 1.38 -16.11 4.39
C LEU A 26 0.02 -15.51 4.03
N SER A 27 -0.33 -14.36 4.64
CA SER A 27 -1.60 -13.67 4.43
C SER A 27 -1.38 -12.15 4.45
N PRO A 28 -1.33 -11.49 3.27
CA PRO A 28 -1.30 -10.03 3.19
C PRO A 28 -2.54 -9.39 3.85
N SER A 29 -3.69 -10.07 3.83
CA SER A 29 -4.91 -9.64 4.50
C SER A 29 -4.75 -9.55 6.02
N ASP A 30 -4.01 -10.48 6.64
CA ASP A 30 -3.77 -10.45 8.08
C ASP A 30 -2.84 -9.29 8.45
N ALA A 31 -1.83 -9.03 7.62
CA ALA A 31 -0.97 -7.87 7.77
C ALA A 31 -1.76 -6.56 7.64
N ALA A 32 -2.61 -6.44 6.61
CA ALA A 32 -3.47 -5.27 6.43
C ALA A 32 -4.41 -5.06 7.62
N SER A 33 -4.98 -6.14 8.18
CA SER A 33 -5.90 -6.06 9.33
C SER A 33 -5.25 -5.43 10.58
N ALA A 34 -3.92 -5.41 10.68
CA ALA A 34 -3.20 -4.78 11.78
C ALA A 34 -3.03 -3.25 11.65
N SER A 35 -3.36 -2.66 10.48
CA SER A 35 -3.24 -1.21 10.25
C SER A 35 -4.32 -0.36 10.92
N GLY A 36 -5.45 -0.97 11.29
CA GLY A 36 -6.65 -0.23 11.72
C GLY A 36 -7.54 0.15 10.53
N GLU A 37 -8.56 0.95 10.81
CA GLU A 37 -9.61 1.26 9.84
C GLU A 37 -9.11 2.07 8.63
N GLY A 38 -9.51 1.65 7.43
CA GLY A 38 -9.32 2.37 6.19
C GLY A 38 -8.51 1.64 5.11
N TRP A 39 -8.19 2.37 4.05
CA TRP A 39 -7.50 1.82 2.89
C TRP A 39 -6.02 1.57 3.17
N THR A 40 -5.58 0.33 3.00
CA THR A 40 -4.23 -0.14 3.33
C THR A 40 -3.58 -0.86 2.17
N VAL A 41 -2.33 -0.50 1.89
CA VAL A 41 -1.48 -1.17 0.91
C VAL A 41 -0.53 -2.10 1.63
N VAL A 42 -0.39 -3.32 1.13
CA VAL A 42 0.66 -4.25 1.55
C VAL A 42 1.63 -4.44 0.38
N VAL A 43 2.91 -4.16 0.65
CA VAL A 43 3.99 -4.23 -0.32
C VAL A 43 4.87 -5.43 -0.02
N ASP A 44 5.06 -6.28 -1.02
CA ASP A 44 6.03 -7.38 -1.01
C ASP A 44 7.14 -7.06 -2.01
N PHE A 45 8.28 -6.56 -1.50
CA PHE A 45 9.42 -6.21 -2.34
C PHE A 45 10.16 -7.45 -2.87
N GLU A 46 10.12 -8.56 -2.14
CA GLU A 46 10.78 -9.81 -2.57
C GLU A 46 10.06 -10.43 -3.77
N ARG A 47 8.73 -10.30 -3.84
CA ARG A 47 7.90 -10.77 -4.96
C ARG A 47 7.53 -9.68 -5.96
N ALA A 48 7.96 -8.44 -5.72
CA ALA A 48 7.61 -7.27 -6.52
C ALA A 48 6.09 -7.11 -6.68
N GLU A 49 5.33 -7.29 -5.59
CA GLU A 49 3.87 -7.34 -5.57
C GLU A 49 3.31 -6.23 -4.68
N LEU A 50 2.16 -5.69 -5.06
CA LEU A 50 1.43 -4.69 -4.29
C LEU A 50 -0.03 -5.11 -4.23
N THR A 51 -0.56 -5.23 -3.01
CA THR A 51 -1.96 -5.60 -2.75
C THR A 51 -2.62 -4.50 -1.91
N ALA A 52 -3.92 -4.30 -2.10
CA ALA A 52 -4.66 -3.28 -1.38
C ALA A 52 -5.92 -3.86 -0.71
N PHE A 53 -6.27 -3.27 0.43
CA PHE A 53 -7.39 -3.69 1.24
C PHE A 53 -8.14 -2.47 1.76
N ASP A 54 -9.45 -2.57 1.89
CA ASP A 54 -10.26 -1.68 2.72
C ASP A 54 -10.49 -2.37 4.06
N VAL A 55 -9.98 -1.79 5.15
CA VAL A 55 -9.99 -2.41 6.46
C VAL A 55 -11.10 -1.83 7.31
N GLU A 56 -12.03 -2.67 7.75
CA GLU A 56 -13.16 -2.26 8.57
C GLU A 56 -13.17 -3.02 9.90
N HIS A 57 -13.68 -2.38 10.96
CA HIS A 57 -13.92 -3.06 12.22
C HIS A 57 -15.32 -3.67 12.23
N ASP A 58 -15.40 -5.01 12.22
CA ASP A 58 -16.66 -5.73 12.36
C ASP A 58 -17.19 -5.57 13.81
N PRO A 59 -18.32 -4.88 14.02
CA PRO A 59 -18.83 -4.62 15.36
C PRO A 59 -19.42 -5.87 16.03
N GLU A 60 -19.87 -6.86 15.25
CA GLU A 60 -20.48 -8.09 15.76
C GLU A 60 -19.38 -9.04 16.28
N THR A 61 -18.33 -9.24 15.48
CA THR A 61 -17.24 -10.14 15.83
C THR A 61 -16.10 -9.47 16.61
N ARG A 62 -16.10 -8.12 16.67
CA ARG A 62 -15.02 -7.28 17.24
C ARG A 62 -13.66 -7.59 16.62
N ARG A 63 -13.63 -7.85 15.32
CA ARG A 63 -12.44 -8.19 14.56
C ARG A 63 -12.26 -7.21 13.41
N TRP A 64 -11.01 -6.93 13.08
CA TRP A 64 -10.66 -6.24 11.85
C TRP A 64 -10.86 -7.18 10.66
N ARG A 65 -11.42 -6.63 9.58
CA ARG A 65 -11.69 -7.32 8.31
C ARG A 65 -11.02 -6.53 7.20
N ALA A 66 -10.06 -7.15 6.52
CA ALA A 66 -9.43 -6.57 5.34
C ALA A 66 -10.13 -7.08 4.08
N HIS A 67 -10.86 -6.20 3.41
CA HIS A 67 -11.57 -6.49 2.16
C HIS A 67 -10.65 -6.20 0.98
N PRO A 68 -10.31 -7.17 0.11
CA PRO A 68 -9.45 -6.92 -1.03
C PRO A 68 -10.04 -5.84 -1.94
N THR A 69 -9.22 -4.87 -2.32
CA THR A 69 -9.59 -3.82 -3.28
C THR A 69 -8.55 -3.75 -4.39
N PRO A 70 -8.93 -3.30 -5.60
CA PRO A 70 -7.94 -3.07 -6.64
C PRO A 70 -7.00 -1.94 -6.23
N VAL A 71 -5.71 -2.12 -6.54
CA VAL A 71 -4.72 -1.05 -6.43
C VAL A 71 -5.04 0.00 -7.50
N PRO A 72 -5.14 1.30 -7.14
CA PRO A 72 -5.28 2.36 -8.13
C PRO A 72 -4.09 2.37 -9.10
N ALA A 73 -4.36 2.44 -10.41
CA ALA A 73 -3.34 2.32 -11.45
C ALA A 73 -2.16 3.30 -11.29
N GLN A 74 -2.38 4.51 -10.78
CA GLN A 74 -1.29 5.47 -10.56
C GLN A 74 -0.32 5.02 -9.45
N ILE A 75 -0.82 4.34 -8.43
CA ILE A 75 -0.01 3.79 -7.33
C ILE A 75 0.80 2.60 -7.84
N GLU A 76 0.17 1.69 -8.59
CA GLU A 76 0.84 0.56 -9.23
C GLU A 76 1.96 1.03 -10.17
N MET A 77 1.67 2.01 -11.04
CA MET A 77 2.68 2.57 -11.94
C MET A 77 3.83 3.25 -11.20
N ALA A 78 3.57 3.92 -10.08
CA ALA A 78 4.61 4.53 -9.25
C ALA A 78 5.50 3.45 -8.61
N PHE A 79 4.89 2.38 -8.08
CA PHE A 79 5.61 1.24 -7.52
C PHE A 79 6.53 0.57 -8.56
N LEU A 80 6.03 0.29 -9.76
CA LEU A 80 6.82 -0.29 -10.84
C LEU A 80 8.01 0.59 -11.24
N ARG A 81 7.86 1.91 -11.26
CA ARG A 81 8.97 2.84 -11.51
C ARG A 81 10.03 2.79 -10.41
N ILE A 82 9.61 2.67 -9.15
CA ILE A 82 10.54 2.57 -8.02
C ILE A 82 11.32 1.26 -8.12
N LEU A 83 10.65 0.15 -8.41
CA LEU A 83 11.31 -1.14 -8.61
C LEU A 83 12.32 -1.12 -9.77
N ASP A 84 11.95 -0.55 -10.91
CA ASP A 84 12.85 -0.42 -12.06
C ASP A 84 14.11 0.41 -11.71
N ALA A 85 13.91 1.51 -10.98
CA ALA A 85 15.00 2.36 -10.53
C ALA A 85 15.93 1.68 -9.51
N THR A 86 15.38 0.93 -8.56
CA THR A 86 16.18 0.23 -7.53
C THR A 86 16.95 -0.95 -8.10
N LEU A 87 16.34 -1.72 -9.01
CA LEU A 87 17.01 -2.80 -9.73
C LEU A 87 18.15 -2.28 -10.59
N SER A 88 17.95 -1.16 -11.29
CA SER A 88 18.98 -0.50 -12.09
C SER A 88 20.12 0.06 -11.23
N ALA A 89 19.81 0.61 -10.05
CA ALA A 89 20.83 1.11 -9.13
C ALA A 89 21.70 0.01 -8.53
N GLY A 90 21.14 -1.18 -8.26
CA GLY A 90 21.89 -2.35 -7.81
C GLY A 90 22.85 -2.94 -8.86
N GLN A 91 22.68 -2.55 -10.12
CA GLN A 91 23.54 -2.94 -11.25
C GLN A 91 24.63 -1.90 -11.57
N ALA A 92 24.62 -0.73 -10.91
CA ALA A 92 25.68 0.25 -11.06
C ALA A 92 27.00 -0.37 -10.55
N PRO A 93 28.08 -0.41 -11.36
CA PRO A 93 29.38 -0.84 -10.88
C PRO A 93 29.74 -0.02 -9.65
N LEU A 94 30.25 -0.67 -8.59
CA LEU A 94 30.92 0.02 -7.50
C LEU A 94 31.98 0.93 -8.11
N MET A 95 31.67 2.21 -8.22
CA MET A 95 32.61 3.22 -8.71
C MET A 95 33.78 3.18 -7.73
N LEU A 96 34.87 2.55 -8.17
CA LEU A 96 36.13 2.48 -7.45
C LEU A 96 36.51 3.93 -7.09
N GLN A 97 36.47 4.26 -5.80
CA GLN A 97 36.81 5.58 -5.31
C GLN A 97 38.18 5.97 -5.87
N SER A 98 38.21 7.04 -6.66
CA SER A 98 39.43 7.47 -7.34
C SER A 98 40.44 7.96 -6.29
N PRO A 99 41.75 7.64 -6.38
CA PRO A 99 42.72 7.89 -5.31
C PRO A 99 42.99 9.37 -4.95
N HIS A 100 42.31 10.32 -5.59
CA HIS A 100 42.63 11.74 -5.51
C HIS A 100 42.09 12.48 -4.28
N GLU A 101 41.33 11.84 -3.39
CA GLU A 101 40.81 12.46 -2.14
C GLU A 101 41.74 12.28 -0.91
N ARG A 102 43.01 11.91 -1.10
CA ARG A 102 44.00 11.80 -0.01
C ARG A 102 45.15 12.80 -0.12
N GLN A 103 44.85 14.08 -0.33
CA GLN A 103 45.82 15.16 -0.13
C GLN A 103 45.21 16.26 0.73
#